data_AF-A0A397P7B3-F1
#
_entry.id   AF-A0A397P7B3-F1
#
_cell.length_a   1.000
_cell.length_b   1.000
_cell.length_c   1.000
_cell.angle_alpha   90.00
_cell.angle_beta   90.00
_cell.angle_gamma   90.00
#
_symmetry.space_group_name_H-M   'P 1'
#
loop_
_entity.id
_entity.type
_entity.pdbx_description
1 polymer ?
#
loop_
_entity_poly.entity_id
_entity_poly.type
_entity_poly.pdbx_seq_one_letter_code
_entity_poly.pdbx_strand_id
1 'polypeptide(L)'
;MSGHEDDPAADGIEEGKRLIRLGGEKGLSLAERLQDRFHRLTWRTPIHTLRLRGRYPLKLIAVPEDPFFGDVARGNALLEGKLRFRGEERAIDTFDIARPDVSADFLDYVHRFAWLRDLSSVAPRAQAAPIAENLMRRWLHAHADTIADPAWRPDLCGRRLQFWAAHAPLILSSTDLIYRSRVLNTLARGARHIDRVADKQPIGVRRVATWAGVLTAGLLIPGGDARRAVGEAGIAKALALSVFDDGGIVSRSPRDQVALIRILTMLARTYDARRMVVPASIDAALARMVPALLGITHGDHALSSWQGGGPLTADELDRLVDGTGIRTRPMRQAREWGYQRLAAAKAVVIVDAAPPPVARVIDGGCASTLAFEMSDGPHRLIVNCGGARAAVAHLPPDLAEGLRTTAAHSTLVLADSNSTAVLADGTLGKGVAEVELTRQESEQASRIEASHDGYAKRHGFVHRRQLVLTGDGRELRGEDMLLPAGRRAPKRPQTPFAIRFHLGATVQVTQTADGLAALLRLPGGTAWQFRCKGGALGIESSVWIDGDGRPVATQQLVVSGEAAPGGANVSWALKRAA
;
A
#
# COMPACT_ATOMS: atom_id res chain seq x y z
N MET A 1 42.45 -4.04 -17.52
CA MET A 1 41.81 -2.90 -18.24
C MET A 1 40.89 -3.49 -19.28
N SER A 2 39.59 -3.49 -18.99
CA SER A 2 38.52 -3.70 -19.96
C SER A 2 37.30 -3.00 -19.40
N GLY A 3 37.07 -1.77 -19.88
CA GLY A 3 35.92 -0.97 -19.49
C GLY A 3 34.65 -1.70 -19.91
N HIS A 4 33.72 -1.85 -18.97
CA HIS A 4 32.32 -1.95 -19.32
C HIS A 4 31.86 -0.51 -19.56
N GLU A 5 31.66 -0.18 -20.83
CA GLU A 5 30.84 0.96 -21.22
C GLU A 5 29.42 0.69 -20.71
N ASP A 6 28.98 1.49 -19.73
CA ASP A 6 27.57 1.60 -19.36
C ASP A 6 26.82 2.15 -20.58
N ASP A 7 26.07 1.29 -21.26
CA ASP A 7 25.12 1.71 -22.30
C ASP A 7 23.96 2.48 -21.64
N PRO A 8 23.81 3.81 -21.88
CA PRO A 8 22.73 4.61 -21.30
C PRO A 8 21.35 4.27 -21.88
N ALA A 9 21.30 3.48 -22.97
CA ALA A 9 20.05 3.14 -23.68
C ALA A 9 19.27 1.96 -23.08
N ALA A 10 19.79 1.29 -22.03
CA ALA A 10 19.16 0.11 -21.43
C ALA A 10 17.86 0.39 -20.66
N ASP A 11 17.50 1.66 -20.42
CA ASP A 11 16.31 2.04 -19.62
C ASP A 11 15.02 2.23 -20.46
N GLY A 12 15.03 2.02 -21.78
CA GLY A 12 13.83 1.85 -22.63
C GLY A 12 12.64 2.79 -22.33
N ILE A 13 12.90 4.07 -22.01
CA ILE A 13 11.86 5.02 -21.64
C ILE A 13 11.15 5.45 -22.92
N GLU A 14 9.95 4.92 -23.13
CA GLU A 14 9.13 5.32 -24.27
C GLU A 14 8.50 6.68 -24.00
N GLU A 15 9.01 7.68 -24.72
CA GLU A 15 8.49 9.05 -24.73
C GLU A 15 7.16 9.14 -25.48
N GLY A 16 6.32 10.09 -25.09
CA GLY A 16 5.07 10.38 -25.81
C GLY A 16 3.89 10.77 -24.92
N LYS A 17 2.80 11.14 -25.59
CA LYS A 17 1.53 11.50 -24.96
C LYS A 17 0.68 10.25 -24.73
N ARG A 18 0.15 10.10 -23.52
CA ARG A 18 -0.73 8.99 -23.13
C ARG A 18 -1.98 9.51 -22.44
N LEU A 19 -3.09 8.81 -22.66
CA LEU A 19 -4.35 9.01 -21.95
C LEU A 19 -4.64 7.77 -21.12
N ILE A 20 -4.68 7.92 -19.80
CA ILE A 20 -4.98 6.85 -18.86
C ILE A 20 -6.43 6.99 -18.42
N ARG A 21 -7.21 5.93 -18.65
CA ARG A 21 -8.61 5.79 -18.20
C ARG A 21 -8.74 4.54 -17.35
N LEU A 22 -9.19 4.69 -16.11
CA LEU A 22 -9.57 3.55 -15.28
C LEU A 22 -11.09 3.35 -15.38
N GLY A 23 -11.51 2.26 -16.02
CA GLY A 23 -12.93 1.94 -16.18
C GLY A 23 -13.56 1.46 -14.87
N GLY A 24 -14.60 2.17 -14.39
CA GLY A 24 -15.49 1.69 -13.34
C GLY A 24 -15.87 2.75 -12.31
N GLU A 25 -16.88 3.56 -12.61
CA GLU A 25 -17.42 4.59 -11.70
C GLU A 25 -18.23 4.02 -10.52
N LYS A 26 -18.43 2.70 -10.45
CA LYS A 26 -19.38 2.09 -9.50
C LYS A 26 -18.64 1.24 -8.48
N GLY A 27 -18.71 1.66 -7.21
CA GLY A 27 -18.51 0.76 -6.07
C GLY A 27 -19.55 -0.37 -6.07
N LEU A 28 -19.41 -1.35 -5.17
CA LEU A 28 -20.39 -2.44 -5.04
C LEU A 28 -21.80 -1.86 -4.86
N SER A 29 -22.73 -2.31 -5.70
CA SER A 29 -24.15 -1.98 -5.56
C SER A 29 -24.70 -2.48 -4.22
N LEU A 30 -25.78 -1.87 -3.73
CA LEU A 30 -26.44 -2.31 -2.50
C LEU A 30 -26.86 -3.79 -2.57
N ALA A 31 -27.30 -4.24 -3.75
CA ALA A 31 -27.66 -5.64 -4.01
C ALA A 31 -26.45 -6.58 -3.86
N GLU A 32 -25.28 -6.22 -4.42
CA GLU A 32 -24.04 -7.00 -4.27
C GLU A 32 -23.56 -7.02 -2.81
N ARG A 33 -23.65 -5.89 -2.09
CA ARG A 33 -23.31 -5.83 -0.65
C ARG A 33 -24.23 -6.75 0.18
N LEU A 34 -25.53 -6.75 -0.12
CA LEU A 34 -26.51 -7.64 0.54
C LEU A 34 -26.29 -9.11 0.18
N GLN A 35 -25.98 -9.40 -1.08
CA GLN A 35 -25.68 -10.76 -1.54
C GLN A 35 -24.40 -11.30 -0.88
N ASP A 36 -23.35 -10.48 -0.76
CA ASP A 36 -22.12 -10.85 -0.06
C ASP A 36 -22.39 -11.11 1.44
N ARG A 37 -23.17 -10.25 2.08
CA ARG A 37 -23.59 -10.46 3.48
C ARG A 37 -24.41 -11.74 3.65
N PHE A 38 -25.34 -12.01 2.75
CA PHE A 38 -26.13 -13.24 2.76
C PHE A 38 -25.25 -14.47 2.53
N HIS A 39 -24.32 -14.41 1.57
CA HIS A 39 -23.35 -15.48 1.32
C HIS A 39 -22.50 -15.78 2.55
N ARG A 40 -22.01 -14.77 3.27
CA ARG A 40 -21.27 -14.94 4.53
C ARG A 40 -22.10 -15.59 5.62
N LEU A 41 -23.39 -15.26 5.71
CA LEU A 41 -24.32 -15.90 6.65
C LEU A 41 -24.52 -17.39 6.32
N THR A 42 -24.46 -17.80 5.05
CA THR A 42 -24.57 -19.22 4.68
C THR A 42 -23.43 -20.08 5.23
N TRP A 43 -22.27 -19.51 5.58
CA TRP A 43 -21.15 -20.26 6.15
C TRP A 43 -21.45 -20.81 7.55
N ARG A 44 -22.39 -20.19 8.26
CA ARG A 44 -22.82 -20.63 9.61
C ARG A 44 -23.78 -21.83 9.57
N THR A 45 -24.15 -22.31 8.38
CA THR A 45 -25.14 -23.38 8.24
C THR A 45 -24.56 -24.78 8.49
N PRO A 46 -25.38 -25.73 8.99
CA PRO A 46 -24.98 -27.13 9.14
C PRO A 46 -24.54 -27.78 7.82
N ILE A 47 -25.13 -27.37 6.70
CA ILE A 47 -24.80 -27.88 5.36
C ILE A 47 -23.36 -27.50 4.97
N HIS A 48 -22.96 -26.25 5.20
CA HIS A 48 -21.58 -25.82 4.95
C HIS A 48 -20.59 -26.56 5.85
N THR A 49 -20.95 -26.75 7.12
CA THR A 49 -20.16 -27.52 8.09
C THR A 49 -20.00 -28.98 7.66
N LEU A 50 -21.05 -29.61 7.16
CA LEU A 50 -21.03 -30.99 6.66
C LEU A 50 -20.09 -31.12 5.44
N ARG A 51 -20.14 -30.16 4.50
CA ARG A 51 -19.22 -30.10 3.35
C ARG A 51 -17.77 -29.90 3.78
N LEU A 52 -17.53 -29.47 5.01
CA LEU A 52 -16.23 -29.34 5.63
C LEU A 52 -15.90 -30.50 6.57
N ARG A 53 -16.54 -31.66 6.43
CA ARG A 53 -16.05 -32.94 6.97
C ARG A 53 -15.21 -33.70 5.95
N GLY A 54 -14.16 -34.37 6.42
CA GLY A 54 -13.18 -35.04 5.56
C GLY A 54 -11.95 -35.46 6.36
N ARG A 55 -11.07 -36.25 5.73
CA ARG A 55 -9.80 -36.66 6.34
C ARG A 55 -8.93 -35.42 6.61
N TYR A 56 -8.22 -35.45 7.73
CA TYR A 56 -7.22 -34.44 8.11
C TYR A 56 -5.86 -35.13 8.25
N PRO A 57 -4.76 -34.39 8.07
CA PRO A 57 -3.43 -34.98 8.13
C PRO A 57 -3.01 -35.33 9.56
N LEU A 58 -2.18 -36.37 9.71
CA LEU A 58 -1.48 -36.67 10.96
C LEU A 58 -0.20 -35.83 11.15
N LYS A 59 0.37 -35.36 10.03
CA LYS A 59 1.53 -34.46 9.96
C LYS A 59 1.50 -33.65 8.66
N LEU A 60 2.15 -32.50 8.67
CA LEU A 60 2.46 -31.75 7.43
C LEU A 60 3.61 -32.45 6.70
N ILE A 61 3.65 -32.31 5.38
CA ILE A 61 4.69 -32.92 4.53
C ILE A 61 6.04 -32.22 4.73
N ALA A 62 6.03 -30.90 4.85
CA ALA A 62 7.19 -30.06 5.10
C ALA A 62 6.82 -28.86 5.96
N VAL A 63 7.83 -28.15 6.45
CA VAL A 63 7.69 -26.86 7.15
C VAL A 63 8.47 -25.84 6.34
N PRO A 64 7.80 -24.89 5.67
CA PRO A 64 8.50 -23.84 4.93
C PRO A 64 9.18 -22.83 5.85
N GLU A 65 10.20 -22.17 5.33
CA GLU A 65 10.79 -21.02 6.00
C GLU A 65 9.93 -19.77 5.80
N ASP A 66 9.84 -18.93 6.83
CA ASP A 66 9.37 -17.55 6.70
C ASP A 66 10.59 -16.66 6.47
N PRO A 67 10.80 -16.10 5.26
CA PRO A 67 12.03 -15.38 4.94
C PRO A 67 12.06 -13.97 5.54
N PHE A 68 11.04 -13.59 6.32
CA PHE A 68 10.89 -12.27 6.88
C PHE A 68 11.00 -12.31 8.40
N PHE A 69 11.73 -11.34 8.94
CA PHE A 69 11.74 -11.08 10.37
C PHE A 69 10.44 -10.39 10.81
N GLY A 70 10.01 -10.70 12.02
CA GLY A 70 8.90 -10.05 12.69
C GLY A 70 9.33 -8.76 13.38
N ASP A 71 8.37 -8.07 13.95
CA ASP A 71 8.61 -6.85 14.72
C ASP A 71 9.06 -7.21 16.14
N VAL A 72 10.23 -6.68 16.51
CA VAL A 72 10.87 -6.94 17.79
C VAL A 72 10.04 -6.45 18.96
N ALA A 73 9.42 -5.27 18.86
CA ALA A 73 8.63 -4.69 19.94
C ALA A 73 7.34 -5.49 20.17
N ARG A 74 6.67 -5.94 19.10
CA ARG A 74 5.50 -6.84 19.21
C ARG A 74 5.89 -8.23 19.74
N GLY A 75 7.04 -8.75 19.29
CA GLY A 75 7.58 -10.02 19.78
C GLY A 75 7.84 -9.99 21.29
N ASN A 76 8.55 -8.96 21.77
CA ASN A 76 8.84 -8.81 23.20
C ASN A 76 7.57 -8.63 24.02
N ALA A 77 6.58 -7.87 23.52
CA ALA A 77 5.29 -7.77 24.19
C ALA A 77 4.62 -9.15 24.38
N LEU A 78 4.74 -10.07 23.42
CA LEU A 78 4.20 -11.43 23.55
C LEU A 78 4.89 -12.21 24.67
N LEU A 79 6.21 -12.04 24.85
CA LEU A 79 6.96 -12.63 25.96
C LEU A 79 6.52 -12.08 27.32
N GLU A 80 6.10 -10.82 27.35
CA GLU A 80 5.51 -10.14 28.51
C GLU A 80 4.01 -10.46 28.71
N GLY A 81 3.46 -11.41 27.95
CA GLY A 81 2.06 -11.81 28.07
C GLY A 81 1.07 -10.84 27.43
N LYS A 82 1.50 -10.03 26.46
CA LYS A 82 0.69 -8.97 25.83
C LYS A 82 0.67 -9.10 24.30
N LEU A 83 -0.51 -8.90 23.69
CA LEU A 83 -0.65 -8.66 22.27
C LEU A 83 -0.62 -7.16 22.01
N ARG A 84 0.29 -6.70 21.15
CA ARG A 84 0.40 -5.29 20.75
C ARG A 84 0.30 -5.15 19.24
N PHE A 85 -0.52 -4.24 18.75
CA PHE A 85 -0.57 -3.91 17.32
C PHE A 85 -1.14 -2.51 17.13
N ARG A 86 -0.45 -1.67 16.33
CA ARG A 86 -0.91 -0.30 15.98
C ARG A 86 -1.34 0.55 17.18
N GLY A 87 -0.57 0.50 18.26
CA GLY A 87 -0.82 1.27 19.48
C GLY A 87 -1.89 0.69 20.42
N GLU A 88 -2.62 -0.35 20.01
CA GLU A 88 -3.45 -1.10 20.96
C GLU A 88 -2.63 -2.19 21.64
N GLU A 89 -2.99 -2.48 22.89
CA GLU A 89 -2.41 -3.54 23.69
C GLU A 89 -3.50 -4.28 24.47
N ARG A 90 -3.42 -5.60 24.54
CA ARG A 90 -4.29 -6.45 25.38
C ARG A 90 -3.46 -7.53 26.04
N ALA A 91 -3.72 -7.79 27.32
CA ALA A 91 -3.11 -8.91 28.02
C ALA A 91 -3.66 -10.23 27.44
N ILE A 92 -2.79 -11.21 27.19
CA ILE A 92 -3.12 -12.46 26.52
C ILE A 92 -4.13 -13.27 27.32
N ASP A 93 -4.05 -13.23 28.64
CA ASP A 93 -4.91 -13.99 29.56
C ASP A 93 -6.37 -13.47 29.54
N THR A 94 -6.56 -12.16 29.55
CA THR A 94 -7.86 -11.50 29.64
C THR A 94 -8.50 -11.16 28.30
N PHE A 95 -7.74 -11.15 27.20
CA PHE A 95 -8.26 -10.78 25.88
C PHE A 95 -9.31 -11.76 25.36
N ASP A 96 -10.58 -11.37 25.32
CA ASP A 96 -11.66 -12.21 24.77
C ASP A 96 -11.60 -12.25 23.22
N ILE A 97 -11.02 -13.33 22.69
CA ILE A 97 -10.90 -13.55 21.23
C ILE A 97 -12.27 -13.83 20.56
N ALA A 98 -13.29 -14.25 21.33
CA ALA A 98 -14.63 -14.49 20.80
C ALA A 98 -15.46 -13.20 20.73
N ARG A 99 -15.23 -12.27 21.66
CA ARG A 99 -15.88 -10.95 21.73
C ARG A 99 -14.83 -9.83 21.84
N PRO A 100 -14.05 -9.61 20.78
CA PRO A 100 -12.93 -8.66 20.81
C PRO A 100 -13.41 -7.21 20.96
N ASP A 101 -12.72 -6.45 21.81
CA ASP A 101 -12.93 -5.02 22.07
C ASP A 101 -11.80 -4.16 21.48
N VAL A 102 -11.38 -4.47 20.25
CA VAL A 102 -10.22 -3.88 19.56
C VAL A 102 -10.56 -3.44 18.14
N SER A 103 -9.68 -2.68 17.49
CA SER A 103 -9.88 -2.30 16.08
C SER A 103 -9.92 -3.51 15.14
N ALA A 104 -10.51 -3.31 13.96
CA ALA A 104 -10.54 -4.31 12.90
C ALA A 104 -9.13 -4.74 12.46
N ASP A 105 -8.17 -3.81 12.44
CA ASP A 105 -6.79 -4.09 12.04
C ASP A 105 -6.04 -4.96 13.07
N PHE A 106 -6.26 -4.72 14.36
CA PHE A 106 -5.75 -5.58 15.43
C PHE A 106 -6.35 -6.98 15.33
N LEU A 107 -7.67 -7.06 15.10
CA LEU A 107 -8.35 -8.34 14.97
C LEU A 107 -7.88 -9.14 13.74
N ASP A 108 -7.65 -8.47 12.61
CA ASP A 108 -7.03 -9.05 11.42
C ASP A 108 -5.63 -9.60 11.71
N TYR A 109 -4.80 -8.87 12.49
CA TYR A 109 -3.48 -9.31 12.94
C TYR A 109 -3.54 -10.60 13.78
N VAL A 110 -4.49 -10.68 14.71
CA VAL A 110 -4.74 -11.87 15.53
C VAL A 110 -5.23 -13.04 14.68
N HIS A 111 -6.26 -12.84 13.85
CA HIS A 111 -6.92 -13.91 13.10
C HIS A 111 -6.09 -14.48 11.93
N ARG A 112 -5.14 -13.71 11.39
CA ARG A 112 -4.16 -14.23 10.43
C ARG A 112 -2.95 -14.90 11.08
N PHE A 113 -2.80 -14.82 12.40
CA PHE A 113 -1.67 -15.35 13.16
C PHE A 113 -0.32 -14.72 12.79
N ALA A 114 -0.31 -13.45 12.38
CA ALA A 114 0.94 -12.76 12.05
C ALA A 114 1.87 -12.58 13.27
N TRP A 115 1.31 -12.60 14.48
CA TRP A 115 2.06 -12.61 15.73
C TRP A 115 2.99 -13.81 15.90
N LEU A 116 2.78 -14.92 15.17
CA LEU A 116 3.70 -16.05 15.19
C LEU A 116 5.09 -15.65 14.68
N ARG A 117 5.15 -14.82 13.63
CA ARG A 117 6.42 -14.29 13.10
C ARG A 117 7.09 -13.34 14.09
N ASP A 118 6.32 -12.45 14.70
CA ASP A 118 6.86 -11.52 15.70
C ASP A 118 7.47 -12.30 16.88
N LEU A 119 6.77 -13.32 17.38
CA LEU A 119 7.25 -14.18 18.46
C LEU A 119 8.47 -15.03 18.06
N SER A 120 8.46 -15.64 16.88
CA SER A 120 9.56 -16.50 16.40
C SER A 120 10.86 -15.72 16.21
N SER A 121 10.76 -14.41 16.03
CA SER A 121 11.89 -13.53 15.73
C SER A 121 12.66 -13.14 16.99
N VAL A 122 12.02 -13.14 18.16
CA VAL A 122 12.62 -12.66 19.41
C VAL A 122 12.93 -13.77 20.41
N ALA A 123 12.42 -14.98 20.21
CA ALA A 123 12.55 -16.06 21.19
C ALA A 123 12.81 -17.42 20.55
N PRO A 124 13.69 -18.25 21.17
CA PRO A 124 13.88 -19.62 20.75
C PRO A 124 12.61 -20.44 21.02
N ARG A 125 12.44 -21.54 20.28
CA ARG A 125 11.25 -22.41 20.34
C ARG A 125 10.82 -22.79 21.75
N ALA A 126 11.78 -23.09 22.64
CA ALA A 126 11.48 -23.51 24.01
C ALA A 126 10.71 -22.45 24.82
N GLN A 127 10.96 -21.16 24.56
CA GLN A 127 10.27 -20.04 25.21
C GLN A 127 9.01 -19.62 24.44
N ALA A 128 9.09 -19.62 23.10
CA ALA A 128 7.99 -19.19 22.23
C ALA A 128 6.81 -20.17 22.18
N ALA A 129 7.07 -21.48 22.16
CA ALA A 129 6.02 -22.47 21.95
C ALA A 129 4.90 -22.44 23.03
N PRO A 130 5.19 -22.32 24.34
CA PRO A 130 4.13 -22.20 25.35
C PRO A 130 3.17 -21.03 25.11
N ILE A 131 3.69 -19.87 24.71
CA ILE A 131 2.88 -18.66 24.41
C ILE A 131 2.04 -18.89 23.16
N ALA A 132 2.65 -19.43 22.11
CA ALA A 132 1.97 -19.72 20.85
C ALA A 132 0.87 -20.76 21.02
N GLU A 133 1.12 -21.84 21.75
CA GLU A 133 0.15 -22.89 22.06
C GLU A 133 -1.00 -22.35 22.91
N ASN A 134 -0.74 -21.48 23.89
CA ASN A 134 -1.79 -20.83 24.68
C ASN A 134 -2.74 -20.01 23.80
N LEU A 135 -2.21 -19.06 23.02
CA LEU A 135 -3.00 -18.26 22.09
C LEU A 135 -3.75 -19.11 21.06
N MET A 136 -3.11 -20.15 20.54
CA MET A 136 -3.72 -21.09 19.60
C MET A 136 -4.87 -21.86 20.23
N ARG A 137 -4.73 -22.37 21.46
CA ARG A 137 -5.80 -23.06 22.20
C ARG A 137 -7.00 -22.15 22.41
N ARG A 138 -6.78 -20.88 22.80
CA ARG A 138 -7.83 -19.88 22.98
C ARG A 138 -8.56 -19.60 21.66
N TRP A 139 -7.82 -19.42 20.57
CA TRP A 139 -8.42 -19.22 19.24
C TRP A 139 -9.19 -20.45 18.77
N LEU A 140 -8.65 -21.67 18.93
CA LEU A 140 -9.34 -22.92 18.59
C LEU A 140 -10.63 -23.09 19.40
N HIS A 141 -10.59 -22.80 20.70
CA HIS A 141 -11.78 -22.87 21.55
C HIS A 141 -12.88 -21.92 21.07
N ALA A 142 -12.53 -20.68 20.72
CA ALA A 142 -13.48 -19.68 20.25
C ALA A 142 -14.02 -19.95 18.82
N HIS A 143 -13.15 -20.41 17.90
CA HIS A 143 -13.41 -20.31 16.46
C HIS A 143 -13.26 -21.61 15.67
N ALA A 144 -12.69 -22.69 16.23
CA ALA A 144 -12.46 -23.91 15.42
C ALA A 144 -13.77 -24.55 14.94
N ASP A 145 -14.80 -24.51 15.77
CA ASP A 145 -16.03 -25.27 15.54
C ASP A 145 -17.04 -24.50 14.65
N THR A 146 -17.06 -23.17 14.75
CA THR A 146 -17.98 -22.31 14.00
C THR A 146 -17.24 -21.47 12.96
N ILE A 147 -17.68 -21.57 11.70
CA ILE A 147 -17.13 -20.78 10.59
C ILE A 147 -17.91 -19.49 10.48
N ALA A 148 -17.30 -18.42 10.96
CA ALA A 148 -17.87 -17.08 10.94
C ALA A 148 -16.81 -16.02 10.68
N ASP A 149 -17.24 -14.93 10.06
CA ASP A 149 -16.45 -13.71 9.98
C ASP A 149 -16.29 -13.07 11.38
N PRO A 150 -15.16 -12.40 11.65
CA PRO A 150 -14.00 -12.24 10.76
C PRO A 150 -12.99 -13.40 10.85
N ALA A 151 -13.07 -14.29 11.84
CA ALA A 151 -12.06 -15.34 12.09
C ALA A 151 -11.83 -16.28 10.88
N TRP A 152 -12.87 -16.54 10.09
CA TRP A 152 -12.81 -17.37 8.89
C TRP A 152 -12.85 -16.59 7.58
N ARG A 153 -12.70 -15.26 7.62
CA ARG A 153 -12.63 -14.44 6.40
C ARG A 153 -11.56 -15.02 5.45
N PRO A 154 -11.86 -15.28 4.16
CA PRO A 154 -11.01 -16.16 3.36
C PRO A 154 -9.57 -15.67 3.16
N ASP A 155 -9.36 -14.36 3.05
CA ASP A 155 -8.01 -13.77 2.97
C ASP A 155 -7.20 -13.97 4.26
N LEU A 156 -7.84 -13.85 5.42
CA LEU A 156 -7.21 -14.13 6.72
C LEU A 156 -6.93 -15.62 6.88
N CYS A 157 -7.86 -16.48 6.45
CA CYS A 157 -7.66 -17.93 6.45
C CYS A 157 -6.48 -18.32 5.55
N GLY A 158 -6.37 -17.72 4.35
CA GLY A 158 -5.27 -18.00 3.44
C GLY A 158 -3.91 -17.62 4.02
N ARG A 159 -3.80 -16.42 4.60
CA ARG A 159 -2.58 -15.99 5.33
C ARG A 159 -2.30 -16.85 6.56
N ARG A 160 -3.33 -17.21 7.32
CA ARG A 160 -3.20 -18.08 8.50
C ARG A 160 -2.60 -19.43 8.13
N LEU A 161 -2.97 -20.01 6.99
CA LEU A 161 -2.37 -21.26 6.53
C LEU A 161 -0.87 -21.11 6.23
N GLN A 162 -0.43 -19.97 5.67
CA GLN A 162 1.00 -19.68 5.48
C GLN A 162 1.72 -19.53 6.83
N PHE A 163 1.17 -18.77 7.77
CA PHE A 163 1.77 -18.59 9.09
C PHE A 163 1.80 -19.90 9.90
N TRP A 164 0.71 -20.67 9.90
CA TRP A 164 0.67 -21.98 10.58
C TRP A 164 1.63 -22.98 9.97
N ALA A 165 1.81 -22.95 8.64
CA ALA A 165 2.77 -23.79 7.96
C ALA A 165 4.21 -23.43 8.35
N ALA A 166 4.59 -22.16 8.20
CA ALA A 166 5.96 -21.72 8.43
C ALA A 166 6.36 -21.79 9.92
N HIS A 167 5.42 -21.50 10.81
CA HIS A 167 5.62 -21.51 12.26
C HIS A 167 5.07 -22.77 12.92
N ALA A 168 4.88 -23.86 12.15
CA ALA A 168 4.42 -25.15 12.65
C ALA A 168 5.20 -25.66 13.88
N PRO A 169 6.53 -25.49 13.98
CA PRO A 169 7.28 -25.89 15.17
C PRO A 169 6.84 -25.19 16.46
N LEU A 170 6.26 -23.98 16.39
CA LEU A 170 5.75 -23.28 17.58
C LEU A 170 4.37 -23.78 18.02
N ILE A 171 3.56 -24.32 17.10
CA ILE A 171 2.16 -24.67 17.37
C ILE A 171 1.85 -26.18 17.34
N LEU A 172 2.76 -27.02 16.83
CA LEU A 172 2.58 -28.48 16.70
C LEU A 172 3.61 -29.30 17.49
N SER A 173 4.43 -28.67 18.35
CA SER A 173 5.43 -29.35 19.18
C SER A 173 4.85 -29.99 20.45
N SER A 174 3.64 -29.62 20.86
CA SER A 174 2.93 -30.21 22.01
C SER A 174 2.85 -31.74 21.98
N THR A 175 3.02 -32.37 23.14
CA THR A 175 2.76 -33.82 23.34
C THR A 175 1.28 -34.15 23.46
N ASP A 176 0.43 -33.13 23.64
CA ASP A 176 -1.04 -33.26 23.66
C ASP A 176 -1.58 -33.59 22.25
N LEU A 177 -1.84 -34.89 22.03
CA LEU A 177 -2.35 -35.42 20.76
C LEU A 177 -3.74 -34.89 20.39
N ILE A 178 -4.57 -34.53 21.38
CA ILE A 178 -5.92 -33.98 21.15
C ILE A 178 -5.77 -32.57 20.57
N TYR A 179 -4.95 -31.74 21.21
CA TYR A 179 -4.63 -30.41 20.71
C TYR A 179 -4.02 -30.46 19.31
N ARG A 180 -2.98 -31.27 19.10
CA ARG A 180 -2.32 -31.43 17.80
C ARG A 180 -3.32 -31.83 16.71
N SER A 181 -4.18 -32.81 16.99
CA SER A 181 -5.23 -33.24 16.07
C SER A 181 -6.24 -32.13 15.79
N ARG A 182 -6.61 -31.33 16.80
CA ARG A 182 -7.51 -30.19 16.64
C ARG A 182 -6.91 -29.09 15.76
N VAL A 183 -5.61 -28.79 15.91
CA VAL A 183 -4.88 -27.84 15.04
C VAL A 183 -4.92 -28.33 13.59
N LEU A 184 -4.50 -29.57 13.33
CA LEU A 184 -4.42 -30.14 11.98
C LEU A 184 -5.79 -30.30 11.31
N ASN A 185 -6.81 -30.68 12.07
CA ASN A 185 -8.19 -30.72 11.58
C ASN A 185 -8.68 -29.32 11.19
N THR A 186 -8.43 -28.32 12.04
CA THR A 186 -8.83 -26.93 11.75
C THR A 186 -8.11 -26.38 10.53
N LEU A 187 -6.83 -26.72 10.33
CA LEU A 187 -6.06 -26.39 9.13
C LEU A 187 -6.71 -26.99 7.87
N ALA A 188 -7.04 -28.29 7.91
CA ALA A 188 -7.70 -28.98 6.79
C ALA A 188 -9.14 -28.47 6.52
N ARG A 189 -9.86 -28.03 7.56
CA ARG A 189 -11.15 -27.33 7.41
C ARG A 189 -10.96 -25.95 6.76
N GLY A 190 -9.95 -25.21 7.19
CA GLY A 190 -9.52 -23.94 6.58
C GLY A 190 -9.30 -24.07 5.08
N ALA A 191 -8.44 -25.03 4.69
CA ALA A 191 -8.16 -25.31 3.29
C ALA A 191 -9.44 -25.56 2.46
N ARG A 192 -10.31 -26.46 2.91
CA ARG A 192 -11.57 -26.76 2.19
C ARG A 192 -12.57 -25.62 2.20
N HIS A 193 -12.52 -24.74 3.18
CA HIS A 193 -13.34 -23.54 3.20
C HIS A 193 -12.90 -22.60 2.07
N ILE A 194 -11.61 -22.27 2.02
CA ILE A 194 -11.07 -21.32 1.04
C ILE A 194 -11.06 -21.87 -0.40
N ASP A 195 -10.92 -23.19 -0.58
CA ASP A 195 -11.03 -23.88 -1.88
C ASP A 195 -12.30 -23.47 -2.65
N ARG A 196 -13.40 -23.17 -1.94
CA ARG A 196 -14.73 -22.92 -2.53
C ARG A 196 -15.07 -21.45 -2.71
N VAL A 197 -14.30 -20.56 -2.09
CA VAL A 197 -14.64 -19.13 -2.01
C VAL A 197 -13.53 -18.23 -2.52
N ALA A 198 -12.37 -18.78 -2.91
CA ALA A 198 -11.21 -18.04 -3.41
C ALA A 198 -11.58 -17.09 -4.57
N ASP A 199 -12.24 -17.60 -5.62
CA ASP A 199 -12.66 -16.78 -6.77
C ASP A 199 -13.71 -15.72 -6.46
N LYS A 200 -14.43 -15.86 -5.34
CA LYS A 200 -15.44 -14.90 -4.89
C LYS A 200 -14.84 -13.73 -4.12
N GLN A 201 -13.58 -13.83 -3.70
CA GLN A 201 -12.93 -12.74 -2.98
C GLN A 201 -12.72 -11.51 -3.87
N PRO A 202 -12.72 -10.29 -3.31
CA PRO A 202 -12.36 -9.09 -4.06
C PRO A 202 -10.99 -9.23 -4.74
N ILE A 203 -10.89 -8.76 -5.98
CA ILE A 203 -9.64 -8.68 -6.74
C ILE A 203 -8.59 -7.90 -5.92
N GLY A 204 -7.32 -8.25 -6.09
CA GLY A 204 -6.21 -7.69 -5.32
C GLY A 204 -5.71 -8.66 -4.26
N VAL A 205 -5.16 -8.09 -3.18
CA VAL A 205 -4.47 -8.82 -2.11
C VAL A 205 -5.35 -9.91 -1.49
N ARG A 206 -6.65 -9.67 -1.32
CA ARG A 206 -7.56 -10.63 -0.66
C ARG A 206 -7.71 -11.92 -1.46
N ARG A 207 -7.97 -11.83 -2.76
CA ARG A 207 -8.09 -13.00 -3.64
C ARG A 207 -6.77 -13.76 -3.75
N VAL A 208 -5.65 -13.06 -3.94
CA VAL A 208 -4.34 -13.72 -4.03
C VAL A 208 -3.95 -14.38 -2.71
N ALA A 209 -4.16 -13.74 -1.56
CA ALA A 209 -3.93 -14.35 -0.24
C ALA A 209 -4.72 -15.65 -0.06
N THR A 210 -5.96 -15.68 -0.53
CA THR A 210 -6.83 -16.85 -0.42
C THR A 210 -6.32 -18.00 -1.29
N TRP A 211 -5.98 -17.72 -2.56
CA TRP A 211 -5.38 -18.73 -3.46
C TRP A 211 -4.00 -19.21 -2.99
N ALA A 212 -3.18 -18.32 -2.42
CA ALA A 212 -1.90 -18.69 -1.85
C ALA A 212 -2.06 -19.65 -0.65
N GLY A 213 -3.11 -19.48 0.15
CA GLY A 213 -3.49 -20.43 1.19
C GLY A 213 -3.96 -21.78 0.66
N VAL A 214 -4.75 -21.79 -0.43
CA VAL A 214 -5.15 -23.02 -1.13
C VAL A 214 -3.92 -23.80 -1.59
N LEU A 215 -2.97 -23.11 -2.23
CA LEU A 215 -1.72 -23.71 -2.67
C LEU A 215 -0.86 -24.21 -1.51
N THR A 216 -0.71 -23.40 -0.46
CA THR A 216 0.02 -23.81 0.75
C THR A 216 -0.56 -25.12 1.33
N ALA A 217 -1.89 -25.22 1.40
CA ALA A 217 -2.54 -26.46 1.82
C ALA A 217 -2.35 -27.63 0.83
N GLY A 218 -2.42 -27.37 -0.48
CA GLY A 218 -2.17 -28.38 -1.52
C GLY A 218 -0.74 -28.92 -1.49
N LEU A 219 0.21 -28.06 -1.15
CA LEU A 219 1.62 -28.39 -1.02
C LEU A 219 1.97 -29.05 0.31
N LEU A 220 1.23 -28.85 1.40
CA LEU A 220 1.67 -29.33 2.71
C LEU A 220 0.79 -30.41 3.33
N ILE A 221 -0.45 -30.57 2.87
CA ILE A 221 -1.37 -31.63 3.31
C ILE A 221 -1.24 -32.85 2.37
N PRO A 222 -1.02 -34.08 2.88
CA PRO A 222 -1.09 -35.32 2.13
C PRO A 222 -2.34 -35.46 1.26
N GLY A 223 -2.16 -35.92 0.01
CA GLY A 223 -3.22 -36.02 -0.99
C GLY A 223 -3.62 -34.68 -1.61
N GLY A 224 -2.76 -33.66 -1.52
CA GLY A 224 -3.04 -32.29 -1.96
C GLY A 224 -2.81 -31.99 -3.45
N ASP A 225 -2.36 -32.95 -4.28
CA ASP A 225 -1.95 -32.67 -5.67
C ASP A 225 -3.07 -32.08 -6.54
N ALA A 226 -4.30 -32.59 -6.41
CA ALA A 226 -5.45 -32.01 -7.12
C ALA A 226 -5.75 -30.57 -6.68
N ARG A 227 -5.61 -30.28 -5.37
CA ARG A 227 -5.74 -28.92 -4.84
C ARG A 227 -4.63 -28.01 -5.38
N ARG A 228 -3.40 -28.52 -5.47
CA ARG A 228 -2.26 -27.78 -6.03
C ARG A 228 -2.54 -27.37 -7.47
N ALA A 229 -2.92 -28.32 -8.33
CA ALA A 229 -3.18 -28.03 -9.75
C ALA A 229 -4.27 -26.97 -9.95
N VAL A 230 -5.38 -27.06 -9.19
CA VAL A 230 -6.44 -26.04 -9.20
C VAL A 230 -5.93 -24.70 -8.65
N GLY A 231 -5.14 -24.73 -7.58
CA GLY A 231 -4.55 -23.54 -6.97
C GLY A 231 -3.58 -22.81 -7.90
N GLU A 232 -2.81 -23.52 -8.72
CA GLU A 232 -1.83 -22.94 -9.66
C GLU A 232 -2.54 -22.17 -10.77
N ALA A 233 -3.62 -22.74 -11.33
CA ALA A 233 -4.48 -22.04 -12.28
C ALA A 233 -5.20 -20.85 -11.62
N GLY A 234 -5.70 -21.04 -10.40
CA GLY A 234 -6.42 -20.01 -9.63
C GLY A 234 -5.54 -18.80 -9.31
N ILE A 235 -4.31 -19.02 -8.82
CA ILE A 235 -3.39 -17.92 -8.49
C ILE A 235 -2.91 -17.19 -9.74
N ALA A 236 -2.66 -17.91 -10.85
CA ALA A 236 -2.27 -17.26 -12.12
C ALA A 236 -3.36 -16.30 -12.61
N LYS A 237 -4.62 -16.74 -12.59
CA LYS A 237 -5.79 -15.90 -12.92
C LYS A 237 -5.95 -14.74 -11.93
N ALA A 238 -5.74 -14.98 -10.63
CA ALA A 238 -5.85 -13.94 -9.62
C ALA A 238 -4.78 -12.85 -9.80
N LEU A 239 -3.54 -13.24 -10.11
CA LEU A 239 -2.43 -12.32 -10.38
C LEU A 239 -2.69 -11.48 -11.64
N ALA A 240 -3.12 -12.11 -12.74
CA ALA A 240 -3.46 -11.42 -13.98
C ALA A 240 -4.57 -10.35 -13.81
N LEU A 241 -5.44 -10.50 -12.81
CA LEU A 241 -6.47 -9.50 -12.49
C LEU A 241 -6.04 -8.48 -11.45
N SER A 242 -4.99 -8.76 -10.68
CA SER A 242 -4.60 -7.98 -9.49
C SER A 242 -3.34 -7.15 -9.69
N VAL A 243 -2.53 -7.48 -10.68
CA VAL A 243 -1.24 -6.83 -10.96
C VAL A 243 -1.24 -6.44 -12.43
N PHE A 244 -0.93 -5.18 -12.71
CA PHE A 244 -0.74 -4.65 -14.05
C PHE A 244 0.50 -5.27 -14.72
N ASP A 245 0.64 -5.06 -16.03
CA ASP A 245 1.78 -5.62 -16.76
C ASP A 245 3.11 -4.99 -16.31
N ASP A 246 3.07 -3.73 -15.87
CA ASP A 246 4.21 -3.03 -15.27
C ASP A 246 4.57 -3.48 -13.83
N GLY A 247 3.83 -4.43 -13.26
CA GLY A 247 4.07 -4.96 -11.91
C GLY A 247 3.38 -4.20 -10.78
N GLY A 248 2.66 -3.11 -11.06
CA GLY A 248 1.88 -2.39 -10.06
C GLY A 248 0.58 -3.11 -9.67
N ILE A 249 0.24 -3.14 -8.38
CA ILE A 249 -1.06 -3.66 -7.95
C ILE A 249 -2.21 -2.73 -8.37
N VAL A 250 -3.35 -3.30 -8.77
CA VAL A 250 -4.55 -2.56 -9.21
C VAL A 250 -5.15 -1.63 -8.15
N SER A 251 -4.89 -1.86 -6.86
CA SER A 251 -5.30 -0.92 -5.81
C SER A 251 -4.48 0.36 -5.80
N ARG A 252 -3.36 0.39 -6.53
CA ARG A 252 -2.38 1.48 -6.52
C ARG A 252 -1.75 1.74 -5.14
N SER A 253 -2.05 0.93 -4.12
CA SER A 253 -1.50 1.13 -2.77
C SER A 253 -0.13 0.47 -2.61
N PRO A 254 0.92 1.23 -2.22
CA PRO A 254 2.22 0.68 -1.88
C PRO A 254 2.15 -0.37 -0.76
N ARG A 255 1.24 -0.18 0.21
CA ARG A 255 1.04 -1.13 1.30
C ARG A 255 0.49 -2.47 0.81
N ASP A 256 -0.45 -2.42 -0.14
CA ASP A 256 -0.99 -3.64 -0.74
C ASP A 256 0.05 -4.34 -1.62
N GLN A 257 0.87 -3.58 -2.34
CA GLN A 257 2.02 -4.08 -3.10
C GLN A 257 2.97 -4.87 -2.18
N VAL A 258 3.37 -4.28 -1.04
CA VAL A 258 4.20 -4.93 -0.02
C VAL A 258 3.54 -6.20 0.51
N ALA A 259 2.25 -6.14 0.83
CA ALA A 259 1.52 -7.28 1.36
C ALA A 259 1.47 -8.44 0.36
N LEU A 260 1.27 -8.13 -0.92
CA LEU A 260 1.20 -9.10 -2.00
C LEU A 260 2.58 -9.74 -2.29
N ILE A 261 3.66 -8.95 -2.30
CA ILE A 261 5.04 -9.47 -2.38
C ILE A 261 5.28 -10.47 -1.25
N ARG A 262 4.98 -10.12 0.02
CA ARG A 262 5.15 -11.02 1.16
C ARG A 262 4.41 -12.34 0.99
N ILE A 263 3.15 -12.30 0.54
CA ILE A 263 2.33 -13.50 0.33
C ILE A 263 2.96 -14.43 -0.72
N LEU A 264 3.42 -13.87 -1.84
CA LEU A 264 4.00 -14.63 -2.94
C LEU A 264 5.37 -15.19 -2.57
N THR A 265 6.20 -14.42 -1.86
CA THR A 265 7.50 -14.90 -1.36
C THR A 265 7.33 -16.05 -0.37
N MET A 266 6.40 -15.96 0.59
CA MET A 266 6.12 -17.08 1.50
C MET A 266 5.60 -18.32 0.74
N LEU A 267 4.81 -18.12 -0.31
CA LEU A 267 4.35 -19.21 -1.15
C LEU A 267 5.51 -19.86 -1.92
N ALA A 268 6.44 -19.07 -2.46
CA ALA A 268 7.66 -19.58 -3.09
C ALA A 268 8.48 -20.45 -2.11
N ARG A 269 8.66 -20.01 -0.85
CA ARG A 269 9.30 -20.83 0.20
C ARG A 269 8.56 -22.13 0.52
N THR A 270 7.25 -22.17 0.25
CA THR A 270 6.46 -23.41 0.38
C THR A 270 6.77 -24.41 -0.74
N TYR A 271 7.03 -23.94 -1.96
CA TYR A 271 7.52 -24.77 -3.06
C TYR A 271 8.97 -25.24 -2.80
N ASP A 272 9.85 -24.35 -2.32
CA ASP A 272 11.24 -24.69 -1.95
C ASP A 272 11.29 -25.82 -0.92
N ALA A 273 10.49 -25.72 0.15
CA ALA A 273 10.43 -26.75 1.19
C ALA A 273 9.90 -28.10 0.68
N ARG A 274 9.16 -28.08 -0.43
CA ARG A 274 8.70 -29.27 -1.16
C ARG A 274 9.67 -29.73 -2.23
N ARG A 275 10.78 -29.02 -2.45
CA ARG A 275 11.76 -29.22 -3.54
C ARG A 275 11.07 -29.25 -4.91
N MET A 276 10.13 -28.35 -5.11
CA MET A 276 9.35 -28.22 -6.32
C MET A 276 9.66 -26.89 -7.00
N VAL A 277 9.55 -26.87 -8.33
CA VAL A 277 9.70 -25.65 -9.12
C VAL A 277 8.54 -24.70 -8.82
N VAL A 278 8.86 -23.43 -8.58
CA VAL A 278 7.85 -22.38 -8.40
C VAL A 278 7.13 -22.12 -9.73
N PRO A 279 5.79 -22.00 -9.75
CA PRO A 279 5.06 -21.64 -10.96
C PRO A 279 5.55 -20.32 -11.56
N ALA A 280 5.78 -20.29 -12.87
CA ALA A 280 6.28 -19.11 -13.58
C ALA A 280 5.43 -17.85 -13.39
N SER A 281 4.11 -18.01 -13.17
CA SER A 281 3.22 -16.88 -12.86
C SER A 281 3.57 -16.16 -11.56
N ILE A 282 4.09 -16.87 -10.56
CA ILE A 282 4.51 -16.30 -9.27
C ILE A 282 5.86 -15.60 -9.43
N ASP A 283 6.85 -16.27 -10.03
CA ASP A 283 8.18 -15.71 -10.25
C ASP A 283 8.13 -14.46 -11.14
N ALA A 284 7.40 -14.54 -12.25
CA ALA A 284 7.23 -13.40 -13.15
C ALA A 284 6.49 -12.24 -12.47
N ALA A 285 5.50 -12.50 -11.60
CA ALA A 285 4.83 -11.45 -10.85
C ALA A 285 5.80 -10.77 -9.88
N LEU A 286 6.54 -11.53 -9.06
CA LEU A 286 7.54 -10.99 -8.13
C LEU A 286 8.61 -10.15 -8.87
N ALA A 287 9.14 -10.66 -10.00
CA ALA A 287 10.14 -9.99 -10.80
C ALA A 287 9.72 -8.61 -11.34
N ARG A 288 8.41 -8.40 -11.57
CA ARG A 288 7.86 -7.09 -11.99
C ARG A 288 7.42 -6.23 -10.81
N MET A 289 6.90 -6.84 -9.76
CA MET A 289 6.37 -6.14 -8.60
C MET A 289 7.44 -5.44 -7.75
N VAL A 290 8.62 -6.06 -7.61
CA VAL A 290 9.73 -5.49 -6.83
C VAL A 290 10.29 -4.20 -7.46
N PRO A 291 10.67 -4.15 -8.75
CA PRO A 291 11.16 -2.90 -9.35
C PRO A 291 10.09 -1.80 -9.38
N ALA A 292 8.81 -2.16 -9.58
CA ALA A 292 7.71 -1.22 -9.46
C ALA A 292 7.69 -0.59 -8.05
N LEU A 293 7.66 -1.41 -6.99
CA LEU A 293 7.69 -0.93 -5.60
C LEU A 293 8.91 -0.04 -5.31
N LEU A 294 10.09 -0.44 -5.79
CA LEU A 294 11.30 0.37 -5.65
C LEU A 294 11.20 1.69 -6.40
N GLY A 295 10.44 1.77 -7.49
CA GLY A 295 10.22 3.00 -8.25
C GLY A 295 9.67 4.16 -7.41
N ILE A 296 8.95 3.87 -6.34
CA ILE A 296 8.34 4.86 -5.43
C ILE A 296 9.12 5.06 -4.12
N THR A 297 10.42 4.71 -4.08
CA THR A 297 11.30 5.00 -2.95
C THR A 297 12.00 6.35 -3.06
N HIS A 298 12.16 7.05 -1.94
CA HIS A 298 12.98 8.25 -1.87
C HIS A 298 14.47 7.93 -1.68
N GLY A 299 15.31 8.96 -1.64
CA GLY A 299 16.74 8.81 -1.39
C GLY A 299 17.10 8.37 0.03
N ASP A 300 16.11 8.32 0.93
CA ASP A 300 16.20 7.67 2.25
C ASP A 300 15.89 6.17 2.21
N HIS A 301 15.66 5.61 1.02
CA HIS A 301 15.25 4.21 0.79
C HIS A 301 13.90 3.82 1.41
N ALA A 302 13.14 4.77 1.96
CA ALA A 302 11.79 4.53 2.45
C ALA A 302 10.75 4.81 1.35
N LEU A 303 9.56 4.19 1.48
CA LEU A 303 8.47 4.41 0.51
C LEU A 303 7.90 5.83 0.63
N SER A 304 7.45 6.37 -0.49
CA SER A 304 6.58 7.56 -0.54
C SER A 304 5.13 7.21 -0.13
N SER A 305 4.34 8.21 0.24
CA SER A 305 3.03 8.01 0.86
C SER A 305 1.88 8.17 -0.13
N TRP A 306 1.25 7.05 -0.50
CA TRP A 306 0.15 7.05 -1.48
C TRP A 306 -1.01 6.17 -1.08
N GLN A 307 -2.22 6.55 -1.54
CA GLN A 307 -3.44 5.75 -1.44
C GLN A 307 -3.67 5.20 -0.02
N GLY A 308 -3.52 6.08 0.97
CA GLY A 308 -3.70 5.80 2.38
C GLY A 308 -2.54 5.05 3.06
N GLY A 309 -1.49 4.70 2.32
CA GLY A 309 -0.23 4.21 2.86
C GLY A 309 0.62 5.34 3.46
N GLY A 310 1.31 5.06 4.57
CA GLY A 310 2.42 5.87 5.05
C GLY A 310 3.76 5.33 4.51
N PRO A 311 4.88 5.98 4.85
CA PRO A 311 6.20 5.51 4.45
C PRO A 311 6.49 4.16 5.11
N LEU A 312 7.04 3.21 4.36
CA LEU A 312 7.69 2.02 4.93
C LEU A 312 9.17 2.35 5.14
N THR A 313 9.72 2.02 6.29
CA THR A 313 11.13 2.34 6.62
C THR A 313 12.10 1.63 5.67
N ALA A 314 13.31 2.19 5.51
CA ALA A 314 14.37 1.60 4.69
C ALA A 314 14.66 0.15 5.12
N ASP A 315 14.90 -0.08 6.41
CA ASP A 315 15.18 -1.42 6.96
C ASP A 315 14.07 -2.44 6.70
N GLU A 316 12.80 -2.02 6.76
CA GLU A 316 11.68 -2.90 6.43
C GLU A 316 11.58 -3.19 4.94
N LEU A 317 11.90 -2.23 4.09
CA LEU A 317 11.92 -2.41 2.65
C LEU A 317 13.09 -3.29 2.21
N ASP A 318 14.28 -3.07 2.76
CA ASP A 318 15.47 -3.87 2.46
C ASP A 318 15.25 -5.32 2.86
N ARG A 319 14.74 -5.57 4.07
CA ARG A 319 14.34 -6.93 4.51
C ARG A 319 13.27 -7.55 3.61
N LEU A 320 12.33 -6.75 3.10
CA LEU A 320 11.32 -7.25 2.16
C LEU A 320 11.99 -7.70 0.85
N VAL A 321 12.82 -6.86 0.25
CA VAL A 321 13.51 -7.12 -1.02
C VAL A 321 14.48 -8.29 -0.88
N ASP A 322 15.28 -8.32 0.19
CA ASP A 322 16.18 -9.44 0.47
C ASP A 322 15.45 -10.76 0.65
N GLY A 323 14.30 -10.76 1.33
CA GLY A 323 13.46 -11.96 1.47
C GLY A 323 13.00 -12.52 0.11
N THR A 324 12.83 -11.66 -0.90
CA THR A 324 12.49 -12.09 -2.27
C THR A 324 13.66 -12.69 -3.04
N GLY A 325 14.91 -12.33 -2.69
CA GLY A 325 16.10 -12.68 -3.46
C GLY A 325 16.25 -11.94 -4.80
N ILE A 326 15.33 -11.02 -5.13
CA ILE A 326 15.38 -10.25 -6.39
C ILE A 326 16.37 -9.09 -6.25
N ARG A 327 17.23 -8.94 -7.26
CA ARG A 327 18.14 -7.80 -7.43
C ARG A 327 17.73 -7.04 -8.68
N THR A 328 17.38 -5.77 -8.50
CA THR A 328 16.84 -4.94 -9.58
C THR A 328 17.03 -3.46 -9.27
N ARG A 329 16.84 -2.61 -10.27
CA ARG A 329 16.86 -1.16 -10.14
C ARG A 329 15.43 -0.62 -9.98
N PRO A 330 15.24 0.53 -9.31
CA PRO A 330 13.94 1.21 -9.26
C PRO A 330 13.38 1.48 -10.65
N MET A 331 12.10 1.16 -10.86
CA MET A 331 11.40 1.49 -12.10
C MET A 331 11.17 3.01 -12.20
N ARG A 332 11.53 3.61 -13.33
CA ARG A 332 11.30 5.06 -13.56
C ARG A 332 9.87 5.40 -13.97
N GLN A 333 9.19 4.48 -14.65
CA GLN A 333 7.85 4.70 -15.21
C GLN A 333 7.00 3.44 -15.05
N ALA A 334 6.10 3.46 -14.06
CA ALA A 334 5.02 2.50 -13.97
C ALA A 334 3.80 3.08 -14.72
N ARG A 335 3.53 2.54 -15.92
CA ARG A 335 2.57 3.11 -16.87
C ARG A 335 1.13 2.99 -16.39
N GLU A 336 0.72 1.78 -16.03
CA GLU A 336 -0.65 1.47 -15.60
C GLU A 336 -0.80 1.69 -14.10
N TRP A 337 0.26 1.42 -13.32
CA TRP A 337 0.26 1.78 -11.91
C TRP A 337 0.19 3.29 -11.69
N GLY A 338 0.70 4.05 -12.67
CA GLY A 338 0.54 5.50 -12.76
C GLY A 338 1.59 6.32 -12.02
N TYR A 339 2.55 5.69 -11.36
CA TYR A 339 3.63 6.40 -10.67
C TYR A 339 4.79 6.71 -11.61
N GLN A 340 5.25 7.95 -11.57
CA GLN A 340 6.43 8.41 -12.31
C GLN A 340 7.54 8.78 -11.33
N ARG A 341 8.78 8.45 -11.68
CA ARG A 341 9.98 8.79 -10.91
C ARG A 341 10.94 9.60 -11.77
N LEU A 342 11.25 10.82 -11.33
CA LEU A 342 12.38 11.61 -11.83
C LEU A 342 13.53 11.47 -10.82
N ALA A 343 14.73 11.18 -11.31
CA ALA A 343 15.91 11.05 -10.46
C ALA A 343 17.12 11.65 -11.16
N ALA A 344 17.78 12.59 -10.49
CA ALA A 344 18.99 13.26 -10.97
C ALA A 344 19.90 13.57 -9.79
N ALA A 345 21.14 13.06 -9.84
CA ALA A 345 22.10 13.11 -8.74
C ALA A 345 21.47 12.68 -7.38
N LYS A 346 21.30 13.62 -6.44
CA LYS A 346 20.69 13.36 -5.13
C LYS A 346 19.17 13.57 -5.11
N ALA A 347 18.60 14.25 -6.10
CA ALA A 347 17.19 14.58 -6.12
C ALA A 347 16.35 13.41 -6.64
N VAL A 348 15.28 13.08 -5.93
CA VAL A 348 14.26 12.11 -6.35
C VAL A 348 12.89 12.76 -6.22
N VAL A 349 12.12 12.74 -7.30
CA VAL A 349 10.74 13.22 -7.38
C VAL A 349 9.83 12.07 -7.78
N ILE A 350 8.74 11.86 -7.05
CA ILE A 350 7.75 10.80 -7.32
C ILE A 350 6.39 11.46 -7.52
N VAL A 351 5.68 11.09 -8.59
CA VAL A 351 4.43 11.74 -9.02
C VAL A 351 3.31 10.72 -9.18
N ASP A 352 2.13 11.01 -8.64
CA ASP A 352 0.88 10.28 -8.93
C ASP A 352 0.25 10.80 -10.23
N ALA A 353 0.49 10.10 -11.34
CA ALA A 353 0.06 10.49 -12.68
C ALA A 353 -0.99 9.55 -13.28
N ALA A 354 -1.91 9.02 -12.47
CA ALA A 354 -3.06 8.26 -12.97
C ALA A 354 -4.36 8.58 -12.23
N PRO A 355 -5.53 8.24 -12.81
CA PRO A 355 -6.80 8.33 -12.10
C PRO A 355 -6.75 7.52 -10.80
N PRO A 356 -7.53 7.88 -9.78
CA PRO A 356 -7.58 7.11 -8.56
C PRO A 356 -8.03 5.66 -8.84
N PRO A 357 -7.57 4.68 -8.05
CA PRO A 357 -7.99 3.29 -8.20
C PRO A 357 -9.52 3.16 -8.08
N VAL A 358 -10.10 2.21 -8.82
CA VAL A 358 -11.55 1.98 -8.75
C VAL A 358 -11.96 1.54 -7.34
N ALA A 359 -13.08 2.07 -6.84
CA ALA A 359 -13.49 1.91 -5.44
C ALA A 359 -13.66 0.45 -4.98
N ARG A 360 -13.81 -0.51 -5.91
CA ARG A 360 -13.94 -1.95 -5.61
C ARG A 360 -12.62 -2.66 -5.28
N VAL A 361 -11.47 -2.11 -5.69
CA VAL A 361 -10.15 -2.75 -5.53
C VAL A 361 -9.29 -2.11 -4.45
N ILE A 362 -9.71 -0.98 -3.90
CA ILE A 362 -9.05 -0.35 -2.77
C ILE A 362 -10.06 -0.01 -1.67
N ASP A 363 -9.58 -0.13 -0.45
CA ASP A 363 -10.20 0.46 0.72
C ASP A 363 -9.28 1.62 1.15
N GLY A 364 -9.83 2.81 1.42
CA GLY A 364 -9.05 4.00 1.77
C GLY A 364 -8.26 4.68 0.63
N GLY A 365 -8.74 4.63 -0.61
CA GLY A 365 -8.17 5.40 -1.73
C GLY A 365 -8.19 6.92 -1.47
N CYS A 366 -7.28 7.65 -2.12
CA CYS A 366 -7.05 9.08 -1.88
C CYS A 366 -7.33 9.95 -3.11
N ALA A 367 -7.64 11.22 -2.89
CA ALA A 367 -7.80 12.23 -3.93
C ALA A 367 -6.46 12.90 -4.29
N SER A 368 -5.45 12.08 -4.58
CA SER A 368 -4.03 12.44 -4.68
C SER A 368 -3.53 12.74 -6.10
N THR A 369 -4.39 12.68 -7.12
CA THR A 369 -3.95 12.80 -8.53
C THR A 369 -3.16 14.09 -8.78
N LEU A 370 -2.02 13.96 -9.45
CA LEU A 370 -0.98 14.98 -9.71
C LEU A 370 -0.22 15.50 -8.48
N ALA A 371 -0.39 14.89 -7.32
CA ALA A 371 0.50 15.15 -6.20
C ALA A 371 1.90 14.57 -6.45
N PHE A 372 2.90 15.19 -5.80
CA PHE A 372 4.28 14.72 -5.85
C PHE A 372 4.94 14.75 -4.48
N GLU A 373 5.97 13.93 -4.32
CA GLU A 373 6.93 14.02 -3.21
C GLU A 373 8.34 14.27 -3.79
N MET A 374 9.22 14.91 -3.02
CA MET A 374 10.59 15.21 -3.40
C MET A 374 11.56 15.03 -2.23
N SER A 375 12.71 14.38 -2.48
CA SER A 375 13.83 14.30 -1.54
C SER A 375 15.13 14.80 -2.16
N ASP A 376 16.04 15.31 -1.34
CA ASP A 376 17.46 15.56 -1.65
C ASP A 376 18.32 14.63 -0.79
N GLY A 377 18.83 13.55 -1.39
CA GLY A 377 19.44 12.45 -0.68
C GLY A 377 18.47 11.86 0.35
N PRO A 378 18.88 11.67 1.62
CA PRO A 378 18.02 11.09 2.66
C PRO A 378 17.00 12.09 3.23
N HIS A 379 17.00 13.36 2.79
CA HIS A 379 16.12 14.37 3.36
C HIS A 379 14.90 14.59 2.47
N ARG A 380 13.72 14.25 2.99
CA ARG A 380 12.43 14.56 2.34
C ARG A 380 12.15 16.05 2.44
N LEU A 381 12.10 16.72 1.30
CA LEU A 381 11.84 18.15 1.19
C LEU A 381 10.32 18.40 1.10
N ILE A 382 9.67 17.78 0.10
CA ILE A 382 8.24 17.83 -0.12
C ILE A 382 7.66 16.43 0.10
N VAL A 383 6.60 16.31 0.88
CA VAL A 383 5.91 15.05 1.19
C VAL A 383 4.42 15.16 0.89
N ASN A 384 3.67 14.07 1.01
CA ASN A 384 2.24 14.10 1.31
C ASN A 384 2.04 13.78 2.79
N CYS A 385 0.89 14.14 3.36
CA CYS A 385 0.63 13.85 4.78
C CYS A 385 0.64 12.33 5.05
N GLY A 386 0.13 11.53 4.11
CA GLY A 386 0.19 10.07 4.14
C GLY A 386 -0.63 9.41 5.24
N GLY A 387 -0.55 8.07 5.32
CA GLY A 387 -0.89 7.35 6.55
C GLY A 387 -2.36 7.27 6.97
N ALA A 388 -3.32 7.66 6.12
CA ALA A 388 -4.77 7.53 6.42
C ALA A 388 -5.18 6.12 6.90
N ARG A 389 -4.49 5.07 6.43
CA ARG A 389 -4.66 3.68 6.87
C ARG A 389 -3.52 3.16 7.74
N ALA A 390 -2.47 3.93 7.93
CA ALA A 390 -1.43 3.65 8.92
C ALA A 390 -1.89 4.00 10.35
N ALA A 391 -3.08 4.60 10.49
CA ALA A 391 -3.73 4.97 11.74
C ALA A 391 -3.41 3.97 12.87
N VAL A 392 -2.57 4.44 13.78
CA VAL A 392 -2.43 3.91 15.13
C VAL A 392 -3.77 4.19 15.83
N ALA A 393 -4.17 3.35 16.79
CA ALA A 393 -5.43 3.46 17.52
C ALA A 393 -5.75 4.85 18.11
N HIS A 394 -4.72 5.69 18.26
CA HIS A 394 -4.81 7.04 18.78
C HIS A 394 -5.04 8.12 17.73
N LEU A 395 -5.07 7.80 16.42
CA LEU A 395 -5.38 8.79 15.39
C LEU A 395 -6.90 9.02 15.34
N PRO A 396 -7.39 10.26 15.54
CA PRO A 396 -8.81 10.54 15.45
C PRO A 396 -9.39 10.13 14.08
N PRO A 397 -10.57 9.49 14.01
CA PRO A 397 -11.16 9.05 12.74
C PRO A 397 -11.31 10.17 11.70
N ASP A 398 -11.69 11.37 12.14
CA ASP A 398 -11.83 12.54 11.26
C ASP A 398 -10.50 12.95 10.63
N LEU A 399 -9.40 12.84 11.39
CA LEU A 399 -8.06 13.08 10.86
C LEU A 399 -7.66 12.00 9.86
N ALA A 400 -7.96 10.72 10.15
CA ALA A 400 -7.71 9.62 9.22
C ALA A 400 -8.42 9.82 7.87
N GLU A 401 -9.67 10.28 7.87
CA GLU A 401 -10.39 10.62 6.63
C GLU A 401 -9.85 11.90 5.98
N GLY A 402 -9.50 12.92 6.77
CA GLY A 402 -8.87 14.15 6.28
C GLY A 402 -7.58 13.90 5.50
N LEU A 403 -6.77 12.92 5.90
CA LEU A 403 -5.53 12.52 5.23
C LEU A 403 -5.74 11.96 3.81
N ARG A 404 -6.99 11.68 3.41
CA ARG A 404 -7.35 11.16 2.08
C ARG A 404 -7.77 12.25 1.10
N THR A 405 -7.98 13.46 1.60
CA THR A 405 -8.42 14.62 0.82
C THR A 405 -7.31 15.15 -0.07
N THR A 406 -7.65 15.92 -1.10
CA THR A 406 -6.66 16.57 -1.97
C THR A 406 -5.81 17.58 -1.19
N ALA A 407 -6.37 18.19 -0.13
CA ALA A 407 -5.67 19.13 0.73
C ALA A 407 -4.57 18.50 1.61
N ALA A 408 -4.55 17.16 1.73
CA ALA A 408 -3.50 16.40 2.44
C ALA A 408 -2.35 15.96 1.51
N HIS A 409 -2.34 16.43 0.27
CA HIS A 409 -1.36 16.07 -0.75
C HIS A 409 -0.75 17.32 -1.37
N SER A 410 0.50 17.21 -1.82
CA SER A 410 1.25 18.33 -2.42
C SER A 410 0.81 18.58 -3.86
N THR A 411 -0.39 19.16 -4.02
CA THR A 411 -1.08 19.41 -5.30
C THR A 411 -2.03 20.61 -5.21
N LEU A 412 -2.74 20.91 -6.30
CA LEU A 412 -3.71 21.99 -6.41
C LEU A 412 -5.11 21.57 -5.89
N VAL A 413 -5.66 22.39 -5.00
CA VAL A 413 -7.06 22.35 -4.55
C VAL A 413 -7.82 23.51 -5.16
N LEU A 414 -9.01 23.25 -5.70
CA LEU A 414 -9.87 24.27 -6.30
C LEU A 414 -11.17 24.40 -5.52
N ALA A 415 -11.52 25.64 -5.14
CA ALA A 415 -12.73 26.00 -4.40
C ALA A 415 -12.97 25.13 -3.16
N ASP A 416 -11.89 24.86 -2.42
CA ASP A 416 -11.87 24.01 -1.21
C ASP A 416 -12.55 22.64 -1.43
N SER A 417 -12.26 22.02 -2.58
CA SER A 417 -12.87 20.76 -2.97
C SER A 417 -11.83 19.74 -3.44
N ASN A 418 -12.09 18.46 -3.16
CA ASN A 418 -11.23 17.37 -3.60
C ASN A 418 -11.33 17.15 -5.11
N SER A 419 -10.21 16.83 -5.77
CA SER A 419 -10.15 16.40 -7.17
C SER A 419 -11.01 15.16 -7.43
N THR A 420 -11.10 14.27 -6.43
CA THR A 420 -12.02 13.12 -6.37
C THR A 420 -12.75 13.10 -5.04
N ALA A 421 -14.07 12.89 -5.07
CA ALA A 421 -14.85 12.82 -3.84
C ALA A 421 -14.42 11.65 -2.95
N VAL A 422 -14.29 11.90 -1.65
CA VAL A 422 -14.17 10.88 -0.60
C VAL A 422 -15.53 10.83 0.09
N LEU A 423 -16.18 9.66 0.06
CA LEU A 423 -17.54 9.48 0.57
C LEU A 423 -17.52 9.05 2.05
N ALA A 424 -18.64 9.26 2.75
CA ALA A 424 -18.77 8.95 4.18
C ALA A 424 -18.61 7.45 4.51
N ASP A 425 -18.84 6.55 3.54
CA ASP A 425 -18.60 5.12 3.71
C ASP A 425 -17.13 4.72 3.44
N GLY A 426 -16.25 5.71 3.30
CA GLY A 426 -14.83 5.55 3.02
C GLY A 426 -14.52 5.18 1.57
N THR A 427 -15.49 5.12 0.65
CA THR A 427 -15.21 4.85 -0.76
C THR A 427 -14.91 6.13 -1.55
N LEU A 428 -14.26 5.98 -2.71
CA LEU A 428 -14.08 7.09 -3.65
C LEU A 428 -15.34 7.26 -4.51
N GLY A 429 -15.76 8.51 -4.68
CA GLY A 429 -16.90 8.91 -5.48
C GLY A 429 -16.50 9.55 -6.81
N LYS A 430 -17.35 10.43 -7.33
CA LYS A 430 -17.12 11.15 -8.59
C LYS A 430 -15.90 12.07 -8.49
N GLY A 431 -15.10 12.12 -9.55
CA GLY A 431 -13.82 12.81 -9.52
C GLY A 431 -13.08 12.73 -10.83
N VAL A 432 -11.76 12.63 -10.73
CA VAL A 432 -10.87 12.37 -11.87
C VAL A 432 -11.25 11.04 -12.54
N ALA A 433 -11.56 11.10 -13.83
CA ALA A 433 -11.78 9.94 -14.68
C ALA A 433 -10.63 9.73 -15.67
N GLU A 434 -9.99 10.81 -16.08
CA GLU A 434 -8.95 10.81 -17.10
C GLU A 434 -7.69 11.51 -16.62
N VAL A 435 -6.54 10.92 -16.92
CA VAL A 435 -5.25 11.60 -16.78
C VAL A 435 -4.50 11.54 -18.12
N GLU A 436 -4.14 12.71 -18.64
CA GLU A 436 -3.16 12.81 -19.73
C GLU A 436 -1.77 12.92 -19.14
N LEU A 437 -0.79 12.22 -19.72
CA LEU A 437 0.61 12.24 -19.30
C LEU A 437 1.52 12.32 -20.54
N THR A 438 2.47 13.24 -20.50
CA THR A 438 3.59 13.34 -21.44
C THR A 438 4.89 13.34 -20.65
N ARG A 439 5.88 12.56 -21.09
CA ARG A 439 7.22 12.51 -20.52
C ARG A 439 8.27 12.76 -21.60
N GLN A 440 9.30 13.51 -21.26
CA GLN A 440 10.48 13.79 -22.09
C GLN A 440 11.73 13.68 -21.22
N GLU A 441 12.79 13.07 -21.73
CA GLU A 441 14.06 12.88 -21.05
C GLU A 441 15.20 13.41 -21.93
N SER A 442 16.10 14.19 -21.34
CA SER A 442 17.36 14.59 -21.97
C SER A 442 18.47 14.59 -20.93
N GLU A 443 19.73 14.71 -21.37
CA GLU A 443 20.86 14.88 -20.45
C GLU A 443 20.71 16.13 -19.57
N GLN A 444 20.06 17.17 -20.08
CA GLN A 444 19.89 18.45 -19.38
C GLN A 444 18.75 18.42 -18.36
N ALA A 445 17.68 17.67 -18.62
CA ALA A 445 16.52 17.62 -17.73
C ALA A 445 15.59 16.44 -17.99
N SER A 446 14.85 16.04 -16.94
CA SER A 446 13.68 15.16 -17.04
C SER A 446 12.40 15.98 -16.89
N ARG A 447 11.44 15.82 -17.80
CA ARG A 447 10.17 16.56 -17.82
C ARG A 447 8.97 15.63 -17.78
N ILE A 448 8.01 15.97 -16.92
CA ILE A 448 6.66 15.38 -16.88
C ILE A 448 5.65 16.52 -17.06
N GLU A 449 4.70 16.34 -17.96
CA GLU A 449 3.49 17.15 -18.05
C GLU A 449 2.28 16.23 -17.92
N ALA A 450 1.39 16.50 -16.96
CA ALA A 450 0.21 15.69 -16.75
C ALA A 450 -1.01 16.54 -16.40
N SER A 451 -2.22 16.09 -16.77
CA SER A 451 -3.46 16.82 -16.50
C SER A 451 -4.61 15.90 -16.12
N HIS A 452 -5.58 16.41 -15.35
CA HIS A 452 -6.75 15.64 -14.92
C HIS A 452 -8.06 16.45 -14.99
N ASP A 453 -9.18 15.75 -15.13
CA ASP A 453 -10.51 16.34 -15.33
C ASP A 453 -11.37 16.48 -14.06
N GLY A 454 -10.84 16.14 -12.87
CA GLY A 454 -11.61 16.08 -11.61
C GLY A 454 -12.36 17.35 -11.18
N TYR A 455 -11.98 18.52 -11.71
CA TYR A 455 -12.68 19.79 -11.50
C TYR A 455 -13.56 20.24 -12.67
N ALA A 456 -13.47 19.59 -13.83
CA ALA A 456 -14.09 20.05 -15.08
C ALA A 456 -15.61 20.16 -14.95
N LYS A 457 -16.27 19.14 -14.40
CA LYS A 457 -17.73 19.11 -14.27
C LYS A 457 -18.26 20.11 -13.23
N ARG A 458 -17.54 20.30 -12.12
CA ARG A 458 -18.01 21.11 -10.98
C ARG A 458 -17.66 22.58 -11.13
N HIS A 459 -16.44 22.85 -11.59
CA HIS A 459 -15.84 24.18 -11.60
C HIS A 459 -15.43 24.67 -13.00
N GLY A 460 -15.46 23.81 -14.01
CA GLY A 460 -15.17 24.21 -15.39
C GLY A 460 -13.69 24.23 -15.75
N PHE A 461 -12.82 23.58 -14.97
CA PHE A 461 -11.37 23.56 -15.21
C PHE A 461 -10.77 22.16 -15.25
N VAL A 462 -9.82 21.96 -16.15
CA VAL A 462 -8.83 20.87 -16.12
C VAL A 462 -7.62 21.40 -15.35
N HIS A 463 -7.11 20.61 -14.41
CA HIS A 463 -5.86 20.92 -13.72
C HIS A 463 -4.71 20.25 -14.50
N ARG A 464 -3.73 21.05 -14.90
CA ARG A 464 -2.51 20.57 -15.56
C ARG A 464 -1.28 20.99 -14.75
N ARG A 465 -0.38 20.03 -14.53
CA ARG A 465 0.89 20.22 -13.85
C ARG A 465 2.05 19.84 -14.77
N GLN A 466 3.04 20.70 -14.84
CA GLN A 466 4.35 20.39 -15.43
C GLN A 466 5.41 20.38 -14.34
N LEU A 467 6.32 19.41 -14.40
CA LEU A 467 7.49 19.30 -13.54
C LEU A 467 8.75 19.08 -14.41
N VAL A 468 9.80 19.83 -14.14
CA VAL A 468 11.09 19.74 -14.84
C VAL A 468 12.21 19.66 -13.80
N LEU A 469 12.88 18.51 -13.73
CA LEU A 469 14.05 18.30 -12.87
C LEU A 469 15.32 18.45 -13.71
N THR A 470 16.24 19.32 -13.31
CA THR A 470 17.53 19.48 -14.01
C THR A 470 18.41 18.24 -13.85
N GLY A 471 19.26 17.96 -14.84
CA GLY A 471 20.14 16.78 -14.87
C GLY A 471 21.16 16.73 -13.73
N ASP A 472 21.49 17.88 -13.13
CA ASP A 472 22.33 17.97 -11.93
C ASP A 472 21.56 17.77 -10.62
N GLY A 473 20.23 17.66 -10.69
CA GLY A 473 19.33 17.50 -9.55
C GLY A 473 19.27 18.70 -8.61
N ARG A 474 19.72 19.88 -9.04
CA ARG A 474 19.77 21.09 -8.19
C ARG A 474 18.57 22.02 -8.36
N GLU A 475 17.71 21.78 -9.35
CA GLU A 475 16.53 22.59 -9.58
C GLU A 475 15.34 21.73 -10.02
N LEU A 476 14.21 21.88 -9.32
CA LEU A 476 12.90 21.40 -9.76
C LEU A 476 12.03 22.61 -10.08
N ARG A 477 11.63 22.75 -11.35
CA ARG A 477 10.66 23.75 -11.78
C ARG A 477 9.29 23.11 -11.91
N GLY A 478 8.26 23.82 -11.51
CA GLY A 478 6.89 23.39 -11.68
C GLY A 478 5.98 24.50 -12.18
N GLU A 479 4.92 24.08 -12.86
CA GLU A 479 3.89 24.97 -13.37
C GLU A 479 2.53 24.31 -13.19
N ASP A 480 1.64 24.96 -12.45
CA ASP A 480 0.28 24.53 -12.19
C ASP A 480 -0.70 25.44 -12.93
N MET A 481 -1.51 24.83 -13.79
CA MET A 481 -2.44 25.52 -14.68
C MET A 481 -3.86 25.03 -14.48
N LEU A 482 -4.80 25.97 -14.43
CA LEU A 482 -6.23 25.72 -14.51
C LEU A 482 -6.69 26.12 -15.90
N LEU A 483 -6.96 25.14 -16.76
CA LEU A 483 -7.37 25.33 -18.14
C LEU A 483 -8.89 25.23 -18.27
N PRO A 484 -9.58 26.14 -18.97
CA PRO A 484 -11.02 26.03 -19.19
C PRO A 484 -11.39 24.70 -19.86
N ALA A 485 -12.37 24.00 -19.28
CA ALA A 485 -12.80 22.68 -19.72
C ALA A 485 -13.97 22.78 -20.71
N GLY A 486 -13.67 22.69 -22.01
CA GLY A 486 -14.67 22.69 -23.08
C GLY A 486 -15.44 24.02 -23.20
N ARG A 487 -16.70 23.96 -23.69
CA ARG A 487 -17.54 25.16 -23.89
C ARG A 487 -18.28 25.63 -22.63
N ARG A 488 -18.13 24.94 -21.51
CA ARG A 488 -18.83 25.31 -20.26
C ARG A 488 -18.00 26.36 -19.54
N ALA A 489 -18.52 27.58 -19.49
CA ALA A 489 -17.91 28.64 -18.71
C ALA A 489 -17.86 28.24 -17.22
N PRO A 490 -16.77 28.58 -16.51
CA PRO A 490 -16.70 28.49 -15.06
C PRO A 490 -17.91 29.18 -14.42
N LYS A 491 -18.49 28.55 -13.39
CA LYS A 491 -19.72 29.05 -12.75
C LYS A 491 -19.49 30.31 -11.92
N ARG A 492 -18.25 30.52 -11.48
CA ARG A 492 -17.86 31.68 -10.67
C ARG A 492 -17.01 32.64 -11.52
N PRO A 493 -17.17 33.96 -11.35
CA PRO A 493 -16.30 34.94 -11.99
C PRO A 493 -14.83 34.78 -11.58
N GLN A 494 -14.61 34.39 -10.32
CA GLN A 494 -13.31 34.06 -9.76
C GLN A 494 -13.45 32.79 -8.93
N THR A 495 -12.62 31.79 -9.19
CA THR A 495 -12.63 30.52 -8.46
C THR A 495 -11.36 30.41 -7.62
N PRO A 496 -11.43 30.43 -6.28
CA PRO A 496 -10.24 30.40 -5.45
C PRO A 496 -9.53 29.06 -5.57
N PHE A 497 -8.20 29.06 -5.58
CA PHE A 497 -7.37 27.86 -5.56
C PHE A 497 -6.26 27.99 -4.51
N ALA A 498 -5.73 26.84 -4.10
CA ALA A 498 -4.55 26.75 -3.26
C ALA A 498 -3.68 25.57 -3.70
N ILE A 499 -2.42 25.85 -4.02
CA ILE A 499 -1.41 24.82 -4.33
C ILE A 499 -0.60 24.58 -3.07
N ARG A 500 -0.62 23.35 -2.58
CA ARG A 500 0.03 22.96 -1.32
C ARG A 500 1.33 22.23 -1.57
N PHE A 501 2.29 22.47 -0.68
CA PHE A 501 3.56 21.75 -0.61
C PHE A 501 3.83 21.42 0.85
N HIS A 502 3.47 20.20 1.27
CA HIS A 502 3.73 19.75 2.63
C HIS A 502 5.23 19.52 2.81
N LEU A 503 5.82 20.11 3.85
CA LEU A 503 7.25 19.98 4.08
C LEU A 503 7.54 18.75 4.94
N GLY A 504 8.67 18.10 4.65
CA GLY A 504 9.16 17.00 5.48
C GLY A 504 9.43 17.44 6.91
N ALA A 505 9.32 16.52 7.87
CA ALA A 505 9.36 16.83 9.30
C ALA A 505 10.64 17.50 9.81
N THR A 506 11.74 17.39 9.05
CA THR A 506 13.04 17.98 9.41
C THR A 506 13.34 19.30 8.70
N VAL A 507 12.42 19.77 7.84
CA VAL A 507 12.60 20.98 7.05
C VAL A 507 12.24 22.21 7.90
N GLN A 508 13.17 23.14 8.03
CA GLN A 508 12.89 24.46 8.61
C GLN A 508 12.61 25.46 7.49
N VAL A 509 11.53 26.22 7.60
CA VAL A 509 11.13 27.20 6.59
C VAL A 509 11.16 28.63 7.11
N THR A 510 11.61 29.56 6.27
CA THR A 510 11.55 31.00 6.54
C THR A 510 11.10 31.72 5.27
N GLN A 511 10.01 32.48 5.33
CA GLN A 511 9.55 33.28 4.20
C GLN A 511 10.46 34.49 3.97
N THR A 512 10.66 34.88 2.71
CA THR A 512 11.38 36.11 2.36
C THR A 512 10.48 37.34 2.53
N ALA A 513 11.10 38.51 2.72
CA ALA A 513 10.37 39.77 2.95
C ALA A 513 9.47 40.19 1.78
N ASP A 514 9.79 39.76 0.54
CA ASP A 514 8.97 40.02 -0.65
C ASP A 514 7.67 39.19 -0.68
N GLY A 515 7.52 38.21 0.22
CA GLY A 515 6.35 37.32 0.27
C GLY A 515 6.23 36.39 -0.94
N LEU A 516 7.26 36.26 -1.79
CA LEU A 516 7.24 35.48 -3.03
C LEU A 516 8.21 34.29 -3.02
N ALA A 517 9.00 34.15 -1.96
CA ALA A 517 9.93 33.05 -1.79
C ALA A 517 9.99 32.56 -0.33
N ALA A 518 10.58 31.38 -0.16
CA ALA A 518 10.88 30.81 1.15
C ALA A 518 12.21 30.06 1.09
N LEU A 519 12.99 30.15 2.16
CA LEU A 519 14.21 29.36 2.37
C LEU A 519 13.86 28.13 3.18
N LEU A 520 14.22 26.96 2.66
CA LEU A 520 14.01 25.63 3.24
C LEU A 520 15.36 25.06 3.65
N ARG A 521 15.65 25.01 4.95
CA ARG A 521 16.89 24.44 5.47
C ARG A 521 16.69 22.97 5.82
N LEU A 522 17.57 22.13 5.30
CA LEU A 522 17.63 20.71 5.61
C LEU A 522 18.63 20.46 6.74
N PRO A 523 18.53 19.32 7.44
CA PRO A 523 19.61 18.86 8.31
C PRO A 523 20.94 18.82 7.56
N GLY A 524 22.03 19.16 8.25
CA GLY A 524 23.37 19.23 7.64
C GLY A 524 23.67 20.49 6.84
N GLY A 525 22.79 21.50 6.86
CA GLY A 525 23.09 22.85 6.35
C GLY A 525 22.82 23.07 4.87
N THR A 526 22.45 22.04 4.10
CA THR A 526 21.93 22.24 2.74
C THR A 526 20.64 23.07 2.81
N ALA A 527 20.50 24.05 1.92
CA ALA A 527 19.29 24.85 1.81
C ALA A 527 18.72 24.80 0.40
N TRP A 528 17.40 24.90 0.29
CA TRP A 528 16.65 25.05 -0.94
C TRP A 528 15.87 26.37 -0.89
N GLN A 529 15.80 27.08 -2.01
CA GLN A 529 14.95 28.25 -2.16
C GLN A 529 13.72 27.86 -2.96
N PHE A 530 12.53 28.05 -2.37
CA PHE A 530 11.27 28.05 -3.08
C PHE A 530 10.96 29.45 -3.58
N ARG A 531 10.49 29.61 -4.81
CA ARG A 531 9.96 30.87 -5.34
C ARG A 531 8.76 30.60 -6.22
N CYS A 532 7.75 31.47 -6.16
CA CYS A 532 6.56 31.37 -7.02
C CYS A 532 6.20 32.71 -7.69
N LYS A 533 5.40 32.61 -8.75
CA LYS A 533 4.76 33.72 -9.47
C LYS A 533 3.35 33.30 -9.88
N GLY A 534 2.39 34.22 -9.81
CA GLY A 534 0.98 33.95 -10.16
C GLY A 534 0.08 33.63 -8.95
N GLY A 535 0.57 33.76 -7.73
CA GLY A 535 -0.20 33.62 -6.50
C GLY A 535 0.54 34.18 -5.28
N ALA A 536 -0.16 34.26 -4.15
CA ALA A 536 0.40 34.69 -2.87
C ALA A 536 0.90 33.50 -2.06
N LEU A 537 2.17 33.56 -1.62
CA LEU A 537 2.79 32.52 -0.80
C LEU A 537 2.46 32.73 0.68
N GLY A 538 2.06 31.66 1.36
CA GLY A 538 1.94 31.60 2.82
C GLY A 538 2.62 30.36 3.38
N ILE A 539 2.89 30.38 4.69
CA ILE A 539 3.33 29.22 5.46
C ILE A 539 2.21 28.86 6.43
N GLU A 540 1.75 27.62 6.38
CA GLU A 540 0.69 27.10 7.25
C GLU A 540 1.19 25.89 8.04
N SER A 541 0.49 25.57 9.14
CA SER A 541 0.71 24.31 9.86
C SER A 541 0.32 23.12 8.99
N SER A 542 1.02 22.01 9.20
CA SER A 542 0.74 20.75 8.51
C SER A 542 1.03 19.55 9.40
N VAL A 543 0.78 18.36 8.87
CA VAL A 543 1.00 17.09 9.55
C VAL A 543 1.60 16.09 8.58
N TRP A 544 2.52 15.27 9.08
CA TRP A 544 3.05 14.12 8.36
C TRP A 544 2.88 12.86 9.21
N ILE A 545 2.45 11.75 8.62
CA ILE A 545 2.37 10.48 9.31
C ILE A 545 3.68 9.71 9.08
N ASP A 546 4.40 9.43 10.15
CA ASP A 546 5.67 8.70 10.09
C ASP A 546 5.48 7.20 9.79
N GLY A 547 6.58 6.45 9.69
CA GLY A 547 6.55 5.02 9.39
C GLY A 547 5.90 4.15 10.46
N ASP A 548 5.85 4.64 11.70
CA ASP A 548 5.15 3.99 12.81
C ASP A 548 3.65 4.33 12.84
N GLY A 549 3.20 5.21 11.95
CA GLY A 549 1.81 5.68 11.89
C GLY A 549 1.50 6.83 12.86
N ARG A 550 2.51 7.48 13.45
CA ARG A 550 2.34 8.60 14.38
C ARG A 550 2.23 9.93 13.62
N PRO A 551 1.33 10.85 14.05
CA PRO A 551 1.29 12.19 13.50
C PRO A 551 2.46 13.03 14.01
N VAL A 552 3.18 13.64 13.08
CA VAL A 552 4.28 14.57 13.31
C VAL A 552 3.85 15.95 12.82
N ALA A 553 3.92 16.96 13.69
CA ALA A 553 3.63 18.34 13.30
C ALA A 553 4.71 18.87 12.36
N THR A 554 4.29 19.46 11.25
CA THR A 554 5.19 20.05 10.24
C THR A 554 4.60 21.38 9.73
N GLN A 555 5.19 21.93 8.68
CA GLN A 555 4.68 23.12 7.99
C GLN A 555 4.44 22.80 6.52
N GLN A 556 3.69 23.65 5.84
CA GLN A 556 3.48 23.59 4.40
C GLN A 556 3.62 24.97 3.79
N LEU A 557 4.06 25.01 2.54
CA LEU A 557 3.92 26.20 1.70
C LEU A 557 2.56 26.15 1.02
N VAL A 558 1.86 27.27 0.99
CA VAL A 558 0.58 27.41 0.28
C VAL A 558 0.65 28.57 -0.68
N VAL A 559 0.48 28.30 -1.97
CA VAL A 559 0.35 29.34 -3.00
C VAL A 559 -1.12 29.49 -3.33
N SER A 560 -1.70 30.61 -2.89
CA SER A 560 -3.12 30.93 -3.04
C SER A 560 -3.37 31.92 -4.18
N GLY A 561 -4.54 31.83 -4.80
CA GLY A 561 -4.96 32.78 -5.83
C GLY A 561 -6.38 32.51 -6.30
N GLU A 562 -6.78 33.21 -7.36
CA GLU A 562 -8.09 33.06 -7.99
C GLU A 562 -7.94 32.79 -9.48
N ALA A 563 -8.76 31.86 -9.99
CA ALA A 563 -8.85 31.57 -11.40
C ALA A 563 -10.02 32.33 -12.04
N ALA A 564 -9.67 33.19 -12.99
CA ALA A 564 -10.61 33.85 -13.89
C ALA A 564 -11.21 32.82 -14.87
N PRO A 565 -12.28 33.17 -15.62
CA PRO A 565 -12.94 32.23 -16.52
C PRO A 565 -12.03 31.71 -17.64
N GLY A 566 -11.00 32.48 -18.01
CA GLY A 566 -9.98 32.10 -18.99
C GLY A 566 -8.88 31.17 -18.46
N GLY A 567 -8.88 30.88 -17.15
CA GLY A 567 -7.88 30.04 -16.49
C GLY A 567 -6.97 30.79 -15.52
N ALA A 568 -6.02 30.05 -14.96
CA ALA A 568 -4.94 30.56 -14.14
C ALA A 568 -3.65 29.78 -14.40
N ASN A 569 -2.52 30.42 -14.12
CA ASN A 569 -1.20 29.81 -14.22
C ASN A 569 -0.32 30.27 -13.06
N VAL A 570 0.29 29.32 -12.36
CA VAL A 570 1.25 29.55 -11.29
C VAL A 570 2.53 28.80 -11.61
N SER A 571 3.63 29.54 -11.74
CA SER A 571 4.97 28.96 -11.89
C SER A 571 5.70 28.99 -10.57
N TRP A 572 6.42 27.92 -10.25
CA TRP A 572 7.24 27.81 -9.04
C TRP A 572 8.56 27.08 -9.32
N ALA A 573 9.55 27.33 -8.47
CA ALA A 573 10.84 26.65 -8.55
C ALA A 573 11.38 26.36 -7.15
N LEU A 574 11.96 25.18 -6.99
CA LEU A 574 12.81 24.78 -5.89
C LEU A 574 14.24 24.72 -6.42
N LYS A 575 15.13 25.57 -5.90
CA LYS A 575 16.53 25.61 -6.30
C LYS A 575 17.45 25.39 -5.09
N ARG A 576 18.36 24.43 -5.18
CA ARG A 576 19.37 24.19 -4.15
C ARG A 576 20.30 25.41 -4.07
N ALA A 577 20.48 25.95 -2.87
CA ALA A 577 21.46 26.98 -2.61
C ALA A 577 22.87 26.42 -2.85
N ALA A 578 23.75 27.26 -3.41
CA ALA A 578 25.11 26.90 -3.77
C ALA A 578 25.96 26.53 -2.55
#